data_AF-A0A1C0VJC6-F1
#
_entry.id   AF-A0A1C0VJC6-F1
#
_cell.length_a   1.000
_cell.length_b   1.000
_cell.length_c   1.000
_cell.angle_alpha   90.00
_cell.angle_beta   90.00
_cell.angle_gamma   90.00
#
_symmetry.space_group_name_H-M   'P 1'
#
loop_
_entity.id
_entity.type
_entity.pdbx_description
1 polymer ?
#
loop_
_entity_poly.entity_id
_entity_poly.type
_entity_poly.pdbx_seq_one_letter_code
_entity_poly.pdbx_strand_id
1 'polypeptide(L)'
;MKIRNISTLIGAATAAVCVSLVTTTAAQAQVLGPNWTYTMDSFADGNDGNTGVGKNSNYEMYGMAMKAHDGIISIAFNANLALAGQAHGGVTNGTIGWGDVLFNFSGKSLKDASAAGQLFGIRFAQTNDSGAATTGVFSGVTAKSVAQQNSGYSTFNQYQDGVNNHSPNTNTGTKGGQIGYGGATVAEAKDYLTNVNGVSQDTDYGQQNVIASGTKVGDISFLGADEIASLASGFAGLGGIGRHTVGFSFSQTLLGQFMQPANAVITLLEECTNDGMMLQATLPSIPPAEEPVPEPITMIGMALGGLGLIKGKMNQRRAARVNAID
;
A
#
# COMPACT_ATOMS: atom_id res chain seq x y z
N MET A 1 29.79 -23.10 48.19
CA MET A 1 28.93 -21.91 47.99
C MET A 1 28.87 -21.64 46.48
N LYS A 2 27.69 -21.77 45.88
CA LYS A 2 27.43 -21.49 44.46
C LYS A 2 27.50 -19.98 44.22
N ILE A 3 28.08 -19.55 43.09
CA ILE A 3 27.58 -18.45 42.24
C ILE A 3 28.13 -18.71 40.82
N ARG A 4 27.21 -18.78 39.85
CA ARG A 4 27.45 -18.80 38.41
C ARG A 4 27.74 -17.37 37.93
N ASN A 5 28.51 -17.19 36.86
CA ASN A 5 28.33 -16.03 35.97
C ASN A 5 28.52 -16.45 34.51
N ILE A 6 27.40 -16.36 33.79
CA ILE A 6 27.26 -16.38 32.35
C ILE A 6 27.38 -14.92 31.91
N SER A 7 28.28 -14.61 30.97
CA SER A 7 28.26 -13.34 30.25
C SER A 7 28.07 -13.60 28.77
N THR A 8 26.85 -13.29 28.37
CA THR A 8 26.22 -13.27 27.04
C THR A 8 27.05 -12.49 26.02
N LEU A 9 27.31 -13.09 24.86
CA LEU A 9 27.83 -12.40 23.69
C LEU A 9 26.64 -11.75 22.96
N ILE A 10 26.54 -10.42 23.02
CA ILE A 10 25.54 -9.65 22.28
C ILE A 10 26.03 -9.50 20.84
N GLY A 11 25.40 -10.21 19.91
CA GLY A 11 25.55 -9.98 18.48
C GLY A 11 24.74 -8.75 18.07
N ALA A 12 25.40 -7.67 17.70
CA ALA A 12 24.76 -6.52 17.09
C ALA A 12 24.51 -6.83 15.60
N ALA A 13 23.25 -7.00 15.22
CA ALA A 13 22.84 -7.00 13.82
C ALA A 13 22.67 -5.53 13.38
N THR A 14 23.65 -5.00 12.65
CA THR A 14 23.52 -3.73 11.94
C THR A 14 22.56 -3.89 10.76
N ALA A 15 21.33 -3.40 10.90
CA ALA A 15 20.43 -3.18 9.77
C ALA A 15 20.98 -2.04 8.91
N ALA A 16 21.46 -2.35 7.71
CA ALA A 16 21.89 -1.35 6.74
C ALA A 16 20.64 -0.67 6.14
N VAL A 17 20.32 0.53 6.63
CA VAL A 17 19.31 1.40 6.03
C VAL A 17 19.95 2.06 4.81
N CYS A 18 19.66 1.56 3.61
CA CYS A 18 19.98 2.26 2.37
C CYS A 18 18.96 3.38 2.17
N VAL A 19 19.27 4.59 2.65
CA VAL A 19 18.51 5.80 2.34
C VAL A 19 18.95 6.29 0.97
N SER A 20 18.15 6.03 -0.06
CA SER A 20 18.32 6.70 -1.36
C SER A 20 17.63 8.06 -1.28
N LEU A 21 18.42 9.13 -1.06
CA LEU A 21 17.94 10.50 -1.21
C LEU A 21 17.71 10.78 -2.70
N VAL A 22 16.45 10.81 -3.13
CA VAL A 22 16.06 11.17 -4.50
C VAL A 22 15.72 12.66 -4.54
N THR A 23 16.46 13.44 -5.32
CA THR A 23 16.11 14.83 -5.66
C THR A 23 15.03 14.87 -6.74
N THR A 24 14.22 15.93 -6.69
CA THR A 24 12.94 16.19 -7.38
C THR A 24 12.95 16.19 -8.92
N THR A 25 13.10 15.03 -9.57
CA THR A 25 12.55 14.80 -10.92
C THR A 25 11.21 14.08 -10.80
N ALA A 26 10.28 14.30 -11.75
CA ALA A 26 8.97 13.63 -11.80
C ALA A 26 9.08 12.17 -11.35
N ALA A 27 8.24 11.79 -10.37
CA ALA A 27 8.42 10.56 -9.61
C ALA A 27 8.32 9.35 -10.54
N GLN A 28 9.46 8.70 -10.80
CA GLN A 28 9.44 7.38 -11.41
C GLN A 28 8.82 6.41 -10.41
N ALA A 29 7.90 5.56 -10.87
CA ALA A 29 7.30 4.53 -10.05
C ALA A 29 8.40 3.70 -9.37
N GLN A 30 8.35 3.61 -8.05
CA GLN A 30 9.35 2.90 -7.28
C GLN A 30 9.04 1.40 -7.31
N VAL A 31 10.00 0.59 -7.72
CA VAL A 31 9.84 -0.87 -7.72
C VAL A 31 9.81 -1.36 -6.28
N LEU A 32 8.70 -1.97 -5.88
CA LEU A 32 8.56 -2.53 -4.54
C LEU A 32 9.33 -3.85 -4.43
N GLY A 33 9.95 -4.05 -3.28
CA GLY A 33 10.68 -5.28 -2.95
C GLY A 33 10.56 -5.60 -1.46
N PRO A 34 11.51 -6.38 -0.90
CA PRO A 34 11.46 -6.81 0.49
C PRO A 34 11.64 -5.68 1.51
N ASN A 35 12.23 -4.57 1.08
CA ASN A 35 12.49 -3.41 1.92
C ASN A 35 11.33 -2.42 1.83
N TRP A 36 11.15 -1.64 2.92
CA TRP A 36 10.24 -0.52 2.94
C TRP A 36 10.70 0.59 1.99
N THR A 37 9.80 0.97 1.11
CA THR A 37 9.91 2.10 0.21
C THR A 37 9.06 3.23 0.77
N TYR A 38 9.67 4.40 1.02
CA TYR A 38 9.03 5.54 1.66
C TYR A 38 8.77 6.66 0.65
N THR A 39 7.62 7.32 0.80
CA THR A 39 7.35 8.64 0.26
C THR A 39 6.98 9.58 1.41
N MET A 40 7.52 10.79 1.37
CA MET A 40 7.31 11.78 2.42
C MET A 40 6.40 12.87 1.89
N ASP A 41 5.40 13.23 2.68
CA ASP A 41 4.48 14.29 2.33
C ASP A 41 5.09 15.69 2.57
N SER A 42 4.36 16.75 2.23
CA SER A 42 4.63 18.03 2.86
C SER A 42 4.35 17.94 4.37
N PHE A 43 5.09 18.70 5.17
CA PHE A 43 4.91 18.75 6.64
C PHE A 43 4.18 20.03 7.07
N ALA A 44 3.46 20.64 6.12
CA ALA A 44 2.95 22.00 6.19
C ALA A 44 1.56 22.17 5.57
N ASP A 45 0.80 21.09 5.35
CA ASP A 45 -0.46 21.15 4.59
C ASP A 45 -1.65 20.41 5.19
N GLY A 46 -1.44 19.52 6.14
CA GLY A 46 -2.52 19.04 6.98
C GLY A 46 -3.25 20.21 7.63
N ASN A 47 -4.57 20.25 7.49
CA ASN A 47 -5.34 21.46 7.75
C ASN A 47 -6.53 21.21 8.71
N ASP A 48 -6.43 21.73 9.94
CA ASP A 48 -7.52 21.70 10.95
C ASP A 48 -8.57 22.82 10.75
N GLY A 49 -8.49 23.57 9.65
CA GLY A 49 -9.22 24.82 9.43
C GLY A 49 -8.54 25.98 10.15
N ASN A 50 -9.26 26.61 11.07
CA ASN A 50 -8.86 27.90 11.66
C ASN A 50 -7.64 27.84 12.61
N THR A 51 -7.24 26.64 13.06
CA THR A 51 -6.13 26.45 14.01
C THR A 51 -4.75 26.34 13.34
N GLY A 52 -4.70 26.41 12.01
CA GLY A 52 -3.47 26.46 11.21
C GLY A 52 -3.17 25.15 10.47
N VAL A 53 -2.07 25.17 9.72
CA VAL A 53 -1.61 24.04 8.89
C VAL A 53 -0.27 23.48 9.34
N GLY A 54 0.05 22.26 8.90
CA GLY A 54 1.31 21.58 9.18
C GLY A 54 1.29 20.79 10.48
N LYS A 55 2.48 20.39 10.94
CA LYS A 55 2.76 19.52 12.13
C LYS A 55 1.86 19.60 13.38
N ASN A 56 1.18 20.72 13.64
CA ASN A 56 0.30 20.88 14.80
C ASN A 56 -1.15 20.47 14.49
N SER A 57 -1.51 20.42 13.21
CA SER A 57 -2.78 19.93 12.70
C SER A 57 -3.02 18.50 13.16
N ASN A 58 -4.24 18.15 13.56
CA ASN A 58 -4.59 16.76 13.86
C ASN A 58 -4.63 15.88 12.61
N TYR A 59 -4.61 16.50 11.45
CA TYR A 59 -4.79 15.88 10.14
C TYR A 59 -3.50 15.79 9.33
N GLU A 60 -2.37 16.23 9.92
CA GLU A 60 -1.08 16.16 9.23
C GLU A 60 -0.66 14.72 8.94
N MET A 61 -0.45 14.42 7.66
CA MET A 61 0.19 13.22 7.14
C MET A 61 1.66 13.52 6.90
N TYR A 62 2.56 12.62 7.29
CA TYR A 62 4.01 12.85 7.12
C TYR A 62 4.62 11.93 6.07
N GLY A 63 4.07 10.74 5.88
CA GLY A 63 4.64 9.82 4.90
C GLY A 63 3.90 8.50 4.83
N MET A 64 4.05 7.86 3.67
CA MET A 64 3.55 6.52 3.38
C MET A 64 4.75 5.61 3.08
N ALA A 65 4.68 4.37 3.56
CA ALA A 65 5.65 3.33 3.27
C ALA A 65 4.95 2.10 2.70
N MET A 66 5.55 1.49 1.70
CA MET A 66 5.07 0.24 1.11
C MET A 66 6.21 -0.75 0.91
N LYS A 67 5.91 -2.04 1.04
CA LYS A 67 6.79 -3.14 0.62
C LYS A 67 5.97 -4.26 0.01
N ALA A 68 6.59 -5.06 -0.85
CA ALA A 68 5.99 -6.22 -1.46
C ALA A 68 6.98 -7.39 -1.40
N HIS A 69 6.65 -8.41 -0.62
CA HIS A 69 7.53 -9.55 -0.36
C HIS A 69 6.72 -10.83 -0.18
N ASP A 70 7.17 -11.93 -0.79
CA ASP A 70 6.56 -13.26 -0.65
C ASP A 70 5.04 -13.28 -0.89
N GLY A 71 4.58 -12.49 -1.89
CA GLY A 71 3.17 -12.38 -2.23
C GLY A 71 2.34 -11.58 -1.23
N ILE A 72 2.96 -10.85 -0.30
CA ILE A 72 2.29 -9.95 0.65
C ILE A 72 2.62 -8.50 0.31
N ILE A 73 1.59 -7.67 0.21
CA ILE A 73 1.73 -6.21 0.18
C ILE A 73 1.51 -5.69 1.59
N SER A 74 2.44 -4.88 2.08
CA SER A 74 2.29 -4.15 3.34
C SER A 74 2.33 -2.66 3.07
N ILE A 75 1.45 -1.92 3.75
CA ILE A 75 1.34 -0.47 3.68
C ILE A 75 1.40 0.06 5.10
N ALA A 76 2.08 1.18 5.28
CA ALA A 76 2.06 1.94 6.50
C ALA A 76 2.05 3.43 6.22
N PHE A 77 1.58 4.22 7.16
CA PHE A 77 1.62 5.67 7.10
C PHE A 77 1.79 6.25 8.51
N ASN A 78 2.42 7.41 8.56
CA ASN A 78 2.66 8.18 9.76
C ASN A 78 1.91 9.50 9.68
N ALA A 79 1.15 9.82 10.73
CA ALA A 79 0.27 10.98 10.75
C ALA A 79 -0.04 11.42 12.19
N ASN A 80 -0.68 12.58 12.30
CA ASN A 80 -1.27 13.05 13.55
C ASN A 80 -2.68 12.51 13.79
N LEU A 81 -3.37 12.03 12.75
CA LEU A 81 -4.71 11.47 12.85
C LEU A 81 -4.64 10.07 13.46
N ALA A 82 -5.45 9.81 14.49
CA ALA A 82 -5.56 8.48 15.07
C ALA A 82 -6.31 7.53 14.12
N LEU A 83 -6.11 6.21 14.24
CA LEU A 83 -6.87 5.23 13.44
C LEU A 83 -8.40 5.37 13.63
N ALA A 84 -8.83 5.78 14.82
CA ALA A 84 -10.22 6.03 15.14
C ALA A 84 -10.77 7.34 14.51
N GLY A 85 -9.92 8.18 13.93
CA GLY A 85 -10.26 9.54 13.50
C GLY A 85 -10.20 10.56 14.64
N GLN A 86 -10.66 11.77 14.35
CA GLN A 86 -10.72 12.90 15.27
C GLN A 86 -12.17 13.30 15.50
N ALA A 87 -12.59 13.38 16.77
CA ALA A 87 -13.95 13.80 17.11
C ALA A 87 -14.24 15.21 16.58
N HIS A 88 -15.35 15.38 15.88
CA HIS A 88 -15.74 16.67 15.31
C HIS A 88 -17.27 16.84 15.36
N GLY A 89 -17.72 18.01 15.81
CA GLY A 89 -19.15 18.30 15.90
C GLY A 89 -19.75 18.64 14.53
N GLY A 90 -20.93 18.10 14.22
CA GLY A 90 -21.67 18.48 13.01
C GLY A 90 -21.27 17.73 11.74
N VAL A 91 -20.39 16.74 11.83
CA VAL A 91 -20.05 15.83 10.72
C VAL A 91 -20.75 14.48 10.87
N THR A 92 -20.72 13.70 9.79
CA THR A 92 -21.25 12.34 9.80
C THR A 92 -20.52 11.50 10.84
N ASN A 93 -21.26 10.68 11.59
CA ASN A 93 -20.75 9.81 12.66
C ASN A 93 -19.96 10.53 13.79
N GLY A 94 -19.99 11.87 13.85
CA GLY A 94 -19.36 12.68 14.89
C GLY A 94 -17.83 12.65 14.90
N THR A 95 -17.21 12.14 13.83
CA THR A 95 -15.77 11.93 13.72
C THR A 95 -15.33 12.19 12.29
N ILE A 96 -14.24 12.94 12.11
CA ILE A 96 -13.53 13.04 10.84
C ILE A 96 -12.46 11.96 10.84
N GLY A 97 -12.54 11.02 9.91
CA GLY A 97 -11.67 9.88 9.81
C GLY A 97 -10.80 9.86 8.56
N TRP A 98 -10.31 8.65 8.30
CA TRP A 98 -9.52 8.33 7.13
C TRP A 98 -10.40 8.04 5.92
N GLY A 99 -9.95 8.43 4.72
CA GLY A 99 -10.47 7.81 3.50
C GLY A 99 -10.08 6.34 3.39
N ASP A 100 -10.40 5.73 2.25
CA ASP A 100 -9.88 4.41 1.89
C ASP A 100 -8.57 4.54 1.12
N VAL A 101 -7.69 3.53 1.20
CA VAL A 101 -6.52 3.48 0.31
C VAL A 101 -6.99 3.00 -1.06
N LEU A 102 -6.83 3.83 -2.09
CA LEU A 102 -7.25 3.54 -3.45
C LEU A 102 -6.04 3.21 -4.32
N PHE A 103 -6.09 2.04 -4.97
CA PHE A 103 -5.10 1.59 -5.93
C PHE A 103 -5.67 1.74 -7.34
N ASN A 104 -4.94 2.44 -8.20
CA ASN A 104 -5.28 2.61 -9.60
C ASN A 104 -4.16 2.09 -10.50
N PHE A 105 -4.45 0.98 -11.19
CA PHE A 105 -3.54 0.34 -12.14
C PHE A 105 -3.81 0.70 -13.61
N SER A 106 -4.83 1.54 -13.86
CA SER A 106 -5.35 1.76 -15.22
C SER A 106 -4.53 2.76 -16.05
N GLY A 107 -3.66 3.53 -15.40
CA GLY A 107 -2.99 4.68 -16.02
C GLY A 107 -3.90 5.88 -16.31
N LYS A 108 -5.17 5.84 -15.89
CA LYS A 108 -6.13 6.94 -16.01
C LYS A 108 -6.16 7.81 -14.74
N SER A 109 -6.82 8.96 -14.82
CA SER A 109 -7.18 9.73 -13.62
C SER A 109 -7.99 8.89 -12.64
N LEU A 110 -8.05 9.32 -11.37
CA LEU A 110 -8.82 8.64 -10.34
C LEU A 110 -10.30 8.54 -10.73
N LYS A 111 -10.88 9.63 -11.24
CA LYS A 111 -12.30 9.69 -11.61
C LYS A 111 -12.64 8.79 -12.80
N ASP A 112 -11.79 8.76 -13.83
CA ASP A 112 -12.02 7.90 -15.00
C ASP A 112 -11.88 6.42 -14.66
N ALA A 113 -10.90 6.06 -13.83
CA ALA A 113 -10.74 4.70 -13.32
C ALA A 113 -11.92 4.29 -12.41
N SER A 114 -12.34 5.20 -11.53
CA SER A 114 -13.49 5.05 -10.64
C SER A 114 -14.79 4.84 -11.42
N ALA A 115 -15.08 5.67 -12.41
CA ALA A 115 -16.28 5.55 -13.25
C ALA A 115 -16.34 4.21 -14.02
N ALA A 116 -15.18 3.65 -14.35
CA ALA A 116 -15.06 2.36 -15.02
C ALA A 116 -14.99 1.16 -14.04
N GLY A 117 -15.04 1.38 -12.72
CA GLY A 117 -14.90 0.33 -11.71
C GLY A 117 -13.52 -0.34 -11.74
N GLN A 118 -12.46 0.39 -12.10
CA GLN A 118 -11.10 -0.13 -12.32
C GLN A 118 -10.18 0.07 -11.10
N LEU A 119 -10.73 0.49 -9.97
CA LEU A 119 -9.96 0.66 -8.74
C LEU A 119 -9.95 -0.62 -7.90
N PHE A 120 -8.92 -0.76 -7.08
CA PHE A 120 -9.00 -1.51 -5.83
C PHE A 120 -9.06 -0.54 -4.67
N GLY A 121 -9.76 -0.92 -3.61
CA GLY A 121 -9.89 -0.11 -2.41
C GLY A 121 -9.58 -0.94 -1.18
N ILE A 122 -8.88 -0.35 -0.21
CA ILE A 122 -8.65 -0.95 1.08
C ILE A 122 -9.37 -0.13 2.15
N ARG A 123 -10.42 -0.71 2.72
CA ARG A 123 -11.04 -0.16 3.93
C ARG A 123 -10.29 -0.69 5.12
N PHE A 124 -9.56 0.18 5.82
CA PHE A 124 -8.78 -0.20 7.00
C PHE A 124 -9.32 0.44 8.29
N ALA A 125 -9.95 1.61 8.21
CA ALA A 125 -10.56 2.27 9.35
C ALA A 125 -12.05 1.91 9.47
N GLN A 126 -12.50 1.64 10.69
CA GLN A 126 -13.92 1.35 10.95
C GLN A 126 -14.77 2.61 10.93
N THR A 127 -14.21 3.74 11.35
CA THR A 127 -14.91 5.02 11.52
C THR A 127 -15.10 5.80 10.23
N ASN A 128 -14.69 5.27 9.07
CA ASN A 128 -14.90 5.96 7.81
C ASN A 128 -16.31 5.79 7.22
N ASP A 129 -16.70 6.77 6.42
CA ASP A 129 -17.96 6.94 5.71
C ASP A 129 -17.99 6.23 4.33
N SER A 130 -17.11 5.24 4.19
CA SER A 130 -17.05 4.37 3.03
C SER A 130 -18.33 3.57 2.86
N GLY A 131 -18.71 3.33 1.60
CA GLY A 131 -19.82 2.44 1.24
C GLY A 131 -19.52 0.96 1.51
N ALA A 132 -18.26 0.60 1.75
CA ALA A 132 -17.85 -0.76 2.05
C ALA A 132 -18.13 -1.13 3.52
N ALA A 133 -19.13 -1.96 3.84
CA ALA A 133 -19.58 -2.15 5.23
C ALA A 133 -18.54 -2.68 6.26
N THR A 134 -17.41 -3.26 5.83
CA THR A 134 -16.40 -3.83 6.73
C THR A 134 -14.99 -3.55 6.22
N THR A 135 -13.99 -3.66 7.10
CA THR A 135 -12.59 -3.60 6.69
C THR A 135 -12.24 -4.75 5.74
N GLY A 136 -11.33 -4.51 4.81
CA GLY A 136 -10.88 -5.51 3.85
C GLY A 136 -10.37 -4.92 2.54
N VAL A 137 -10.09 -5.83 1.60
CA VAL A 137 -9.66 -5.54 0.23
C VAL A 137 -10.87 -5.65 -0.69
N PHE A 138 -11.08 -4.65 -1.53
CA PHE A 138 -12.20 -4.54 -2.46
C PHE A 138 -11.69 -4.40 -3.89
N SER A 139 -12.31 -5.14 -4.81
CA SER A 139 -12.06 -5.08 -6.25
C SER A 139 -13.27 -4.48 -6.98
N GLY A 140 -13.05 -3.98 -8.19
CA GLY A 140 -14.13 -3.41 -8.99
C GLY A 140 -14.66 -2.12 -8.39
N VAL A 141 -13.77 -1.36 -7.72
CA VAL A 141 -14.17 -0.23 -6.88
C VAL A 141 -14.56 0.96 -7.74
N THR A 142 -15.70 1.54 -7.40
CA THR A 142 -16.01 2.95 -7.71
C THR A 142 -15.81 3.74 -6.41
N ALA A 143 -15.31 4.96 -6.52
CA ALA A 143 -15.04 5.85 -5.40
C ALA A 143 -15.97 7.08 -5.41
N LYS A 144 -16.20 7.64 -4.23
CA LYS A 144 -16.96 8.88 -4.00
C LYS A 144 -16.17 9.82 -3.10
N SER A 145 -16.54 11.10 -3.10
CA SER A 145 -16.11 12.02 -2.05
C SER A 145 -17.05 11.95 -0.87
N VAL A 146 -16.51 12.07 0.33
CA VAL A 146 -17.26 12.32 1.58
C VAL A 146 -16.88 13.66 2.24
N ALA A 147 -16.15 14.51 1.52
CA ALA A 147 -15.66 15.78 2.07
C ALA A 147 -16.81 16.71 2.51
N GLN A 148 -17.91 16.78 1.76
CA GLN A 148 -19.05 17.63 2.13
C GLN A 148 -19.63 17.25 3.49
N GLN A 149 -19.80 15.96 3.71
CA GLN A 149 -20.39 15.38 4.92
C GLN A 149 -19.49 15.55 6.14
N ASN A 150 -18.21 15.85 5.90
CA ASN A 150 -17.18 15.96 6.90
C ASN A 150 -16.65 17.40 7.05
N SER A 151 -17.35 18.41 6.51
CA SER A 151 -16.91 19.82 6.54
C SER A 151 -15.54 20.04 5.89
N GLY A 152 -15.24 19.23 4.88
CA GLY A 152 -14.02 19.27 4.10
C GLY A 152 -14.05 20.28 2.96
N TYR A 153 -12.96 20.28 2.20
CA TYR A 153 -12.81 21.13 1.02
C TYR A 153 -13.67 20.64 -0.14
N SER A 154 -14.31 21.59 -0.82
CA SER A 154 -15.11 21.31 -2.01
C SER A 154 -14.22 21.01 -3.21
N THR A 155 -13.08 21.67 -3.35
CA THR A 155 -12.24 21.52 -4.54
C THR A 155 -10.77 21.38 -4.14
N PHE A 156 -9.98 20.81 -5.04
CA PHE A 156 -8.53 20.75 -4.89
C PHE A 156 -7.97 22.17 -4.74
N ASN A 157 -8.45 23.14 -5.53
CA ASN A 157 -8.03 24.53 -5.41
C ASN A 157 -8.44 25.14 -4.07
N GLN A 158 -9.63 24.82 -3.54
CA GLN A 158 -10.03 25.32 -2.23
C GLN A 158 -9.15 24.76 -1.11
N TYR A 159 -8.78 23.48 -1.18
CA TYR A 159 -7.79 22.89 -0.26
C TYR A 159 -6.44 23.61 -0.39
N GLN A 160 -5.93 23.73 -1.62
CA GLN A 160 -4.68 24.42 -1.92
C GLN A 160 -4.68 25.86 -1.39
N ASP A 161 -5.73 26.63 -1.67
CA ASP A 161 -5.89 28.00 -1.20
C ASP A 161 -6.05 28.04 0.32
N GLY A 162 -6.77 27.08 0.90
CA GLY A 162 -6.87 26.90 2.34
C GLY A 162 -5.48 26.77 2.96
N VAL A 163 -4.65 25.88 2.44
CA VAL A 163 -3.29 25.69 2.95
C VAL A 163 -2.39 26.90 2.74
N ASN A 164 -2.38 27.47 1.53
CA ASN A 164 -1.51 28.60 1.18
C ASN A 164 -1.86 29.87 1.96
N ASN A 165 -3.14 30.09 2.27
CA ASN A 165 -3.60 31.30 2.94
C ASN A 165 -3.53 31.23 4.47
N HIS A 166 -3.34 30.04 5.05
CA HIS A 166 -3.13 29.86 6.48
C HIS A 166 -1.63 29.92 6.81
N SER A 167 -1.32 30.37 8.03
CA SER A 167 0.04 30.32 8.56
C SER A 167 0.36 28.85 8.86
N PRO A 168 1.50 28.30 8.40
CA PRO A 168 2.11 27.16 9.09
C PRO A 168 2.21 27.58 10.54
N ASN A 169 1.64 26.79 11.45
CA ASN A 169 1.39 27.25 12.81
C ASN A 169 2.71 27.42 13.61
N THR A 170 3.35 28.57 13.41
CA THR A 170 4.60 29.01 14.04
C THR A 170 4.39 30.24 14.93
N ASN A 171 3.16 30.75 15.08
CA ASN A 171 2.85 32.04 15.72
C ASN A 171 3.64 33.25 15.12
N THR A 172 4.25 33.12 13.94
CA THR A 172 5.07 34.19 13.33
C THR A 172 4.30 35.12 12.40
N GLY A 173 3.00 34.86 12.15
CA GLY A 173 2.20 35.64 11.20
C GLY A 173 2.59 35.44 9.73
N THR A 174 3.38 34.40 9.44
CA THR A 174 3.87 34.10 8.09
C THR A 174 2.87 33.16 7.41
N LYS A 175 2.10 33.66 6.44
CA LYS A 175 1.32 32.79 5.53
C LYS A 175 2.26 31.90 4.71
N GLY A 176 1.79 30.73 4.30
CA GLY A 176 2.51 29.90 3.34
C GLY A 176 2.70 28.45 3.78
N GLY A 177 1.63 27.77 4.20
CA GLY A 177 1.60 26.32 4.05
C GLY A 177 1.85 25.95 2.59
N GLN A 178 2.29 24.73 2.34
CA GLN A 178 2.54 24.27 0.98
C GLN A 178 2.00 22.87 0.83
N ILE A 179 1.02 22.68 -0.05
CA ILE A 179 0.49 21.34 -0.31
C ILE A 179 1.55 20.41 -0.92
N GLY A 180 1.56 19.18 -0.46
CA GLY A 180 2.30 18.04 -0.97
C GLY A 180 1.35 16.87 -1.19
N TYR A 181 1.83 15.86 -1.92
CA TYR A 181 1.17 14.55 -2.03
C TYR A 181 2.23 13.44 -2.02
N GLY A 182 3.40 13.71 -1.45
CA GLY A 182 4.61 12.90 -1.50
C GLY A 182 5.04 12.41 -2.89
N GLY A 183 4.57 11.24 -3.30
CA GLY A 183 5.04 10.51 -4.50
C GLY A 183 4.57 11.11 -5.83
N ALA A 184 4.00 12.31 -5.81
CA ALA A 184 3.59 13.08 -6.98
C ALA A 184 3.84 14.57 -6.71
N THR A 185 4.15 15.31 -7.76
CA THR A 185 4.10 16.78 -7.69
C THR A 185 2.64 17.23 -7.53
N VAL A 186 2.45 18.45 -7.01
CA VAL A 186 1.12 19.06 -6.86
C VAL A 186 0.35 19.10 -8.19
N ALA A 187 1.03 19.38 -9.31
CA ALA A 187 0.41 19.42 -10.62
C ALA A 187 -0.05 18.03 -11.08
N GLU A 188 0.78 17.00 -10.87
CA GLU A 188 0.42 15.60 -11.18
C GLU A 188 -0.73 15.11 -10.29
N ALA A 189 -0.71 15.44 -9.00
CA ALA A 189 -1.79 15.10 -8.08
C ALA A 189 -3.11 15.78 -8.49
N LYS A 190 -3.07 17.07 -8.84
CA LYS A 190 -4.25 17.79 -9.34
C LYS A 190 -4.80 17.13 -10.60
N ASP A 191 -3.94 16.89 -11.58
CA ASP A 191 -4.32 16.22 -12.84
C ASP A 191 -4.99 14.87 -12.57
N TYR A 192 -4.36 14.05 -11.73
CA TYR A 192 -4.86 12.72 -11.38
C TYR A 192 -6.19 12.75 -10.61
N LEU A 193 -6.34 13.65 -9.63
CA LEU A 193 -7.50 13.68 -8.73
C LEU A 193 -8.71 14.39 -9.34
N THR A 194 -8.50 15.38 -10.21
CA THR A 194 -9.59 16.22 -10.71
C THR A 194 -9.99 15.92 -12.15
N ASN A 195 -9.13 15.31 -12.98
CA ASN A 195 -9.45 15.12 -14.39
C ASN A 195 -10.51 14.05 -14.66
N VAL A 196 -11.30 14.31 -15.70
CA VAL A 196 -12.19 13.36 -16.35
C VAL A 196 -11.99 13.49 -17.86
N ASN A 197 -11.64 12.38 -18.53
CA ASN A 197 -11.34 12.34 -19.96
C ASN A 197 -10.33 13.41 -20.40
N GLY A 198 -9.28 13.64 -19.61
CA GLY A 198 -8.23 14.62 -19.90
C GLY A 198 -8.62 16.09 -19.70
N VAL A 199 -9.78 16.36 -19.08
CA VAL A 199 -10.23 17.70 -18.73
C VAL A 199 -10.36 17.83 -17.23
N SER A 200 -9.76 18.87 -16.65
CA SER A 200 -9.86 19.13 -15.21
C SER A 200 -11.30 19.42 -14.81
N GLN A 201 -11.84 18.59 -13.92
CA GLN A 201 -13.13 18.77 -13.27
C GLN A 201 -12.93 18.98 -11.78
N ASP A 202 -12.32 20.10 -11.43
CA ASP A 202 -12.17 20.55 -10.05
C ASP A 202 -13.47 21.21 -9.56
N THR A 203 -14.47 20.38 -9.32
CA THR A 203 -15.86 20.75 -8.98
C THR A 203 -16.17 20.49 -7.51
N ASP A 204 -17.30 21.00 -7.02
CA ASP A 204 -17.73 20.83 -5.63
C ASP A 204 -17.74 19.37 -5.16
N TYR A 205 -16.94 19.12 -4.12
CA TYR A 205 -16.60 17.84 -3.50
C TYR A 205 -16.14 16.80 -4.51
N GLY A 206 -15.28 17.22 -5.44
CA GLY A 206 -14.84 16.41 -6.58
C GLY A 206 -13.76 15.38 -6.27
N GLN A 207 -13.00 15.54 -5.19
CA GLN A 207 -11.91 14.62 -4.84
C GLN A 207 -12.48 13.35 -4.19
N GLN A 208 -12.37 12.22 -4.88
CA GLN A 208 -12.86 10.93 -4.41
C GLN A 208 -11.88 10.34 -3.40
N ASN A 209 -12.35 10.01 -2.20
CA ASN A 209 -11.50 9.60 -1.08
C ASN A 209 -11.97 8.32 -0.38
N VAL A 210 -13.18 7.81 -0.69
CA VAL A 210 -13.67 6.55 -0.14
C VAL A 210 -14.30 5.67 -1.22
N ILE A 211 -14.37 4.38 -0.96
CA ILE A 211 -15.11 3.40 -1.75
C ILE A 211 -16.59 3.79 -1.71
N ALA A 212 -17.21 3.94 -2.88
CA ALA A 212 -18.64 4.05 -3.04
C ALA A 212 -19.29 2.67 -3.16
N SER A 213 -18.71 1.81 -4.01
CA SER A 213 -19.11 0.43 -4.21
C SER A 213 -17.92 -0.43 -4.63
N GLY A 214 -18.03 -1.73 -4.42
CA GLY A 214 -17.03 -2.72 -4.81
C GLY A 214 -17.33 -4.08 -4.18
N THR A 215 -16.63 -5.11 -4.63
CA THR A 215 -16.77 -6.47 -4.09
C THR A 215 -15.60 -6.77 -3.16
N LYS A 216 -15.88 -7.15 -1.91
CA LYS A 216 -14.84 -7.62 -0.98
C LYS A 216 -14.22 -8.91 -1.52
N VAL A 217 -12.90 -8.91 -1.71
CA VAL A 217 -12.13 -10.06 -2.21
C VAL A 217 -11.23 -10.69 -1.15
N GLY A 218 -11.02 -10.01 -0.03
CA GLY A 218 -10.30 -10.59 1.10
C GLY A 218 -10.20 -9.64 2.28
N ASP A 219 -9.49 -10.08 3.31
CA ASP A 219 -9.25 -9.33 4.53
C ASP A 219 -7.85 -8.68 4.53
N ILE A 220 -7.67 -7.74 5.45
CA ILE A 220 -6.37 -7.17 5.81
C ILE A 220 -5.93 -7.73 7.17
N SER A 221 -4.63 -7.68 7.44
CA SER A 221 -4.05 -7.96 8.76
C SER A 221 -3.25 -6.74 9.22
N PHE A 222 -3.56 -6.19 10.40
CA PHE A 222 -2.75 -5.11 10.95
C PHE A 222 -1.34 -5.61 11.31
N LEU A 223 -0.33 -4.76 11.11
CA LEU A 223 1.05 -5.09 11.46
C LEU A 223 1.22 -5.14 12.98
N GLY A 224 2.17 -5.96 13.43
CA GLY A 224 2.51 -6.08 14.85
C GLY A 224 3.19 -4.83 15.42
N ALA A 225 3.14 -4.67 16.74
CA ALA A 225 3.68 -3.51 17.43
C ALA A 225 5.17 -3.24 17.15
N ASP A 226 5.99 -4.29 17.06
CA ASP A 226 7.44 -4.17 16.78
C ASP A 226 7.69 -3.63 15.36
N GLU A 227 6.92 -4.09 14.37
CA GLU A 227 7.04 -3.62 13.00
C GLU A 227 6.55 -2.16 12.87
N ILE A 228 5.46 -1.81 13.55
CA ILE A 228 4.98 -0.43 13.65
C ILE A 228 6.03 0.48 14.30
N ALA A 229 6.69 0.05 15.38
CA ALA A 229 7.75 0.83 16.03
C ALA A 229 8.97 1.04 15.12
N SER A 230 9.34 0.01 14.35
CA SER A 230 10.40 0.12 13.34
C SER A 230 10.04 1.09 12.23
N LEU A 231 8.79 1.05 11.73
CA LEU A 231 8.28 1.99 10.72
C LEU A 231 8.26 3.42 11.25
N ALA A 232 7.77 3.63 12.47
CA ALA A 232 7.76 4.95 13.11
C ALA A 232 9.17 5.54 13.22
N SER A 233 10.16 4.70 13.57
CA SER A 233 11.57 5.10 13.59
C SER A 233 12.11 5.42 12.19
N GLY A 234 11.67 4.68 11.17
CA GLY A 234 11.99 4.94 9.76
C GLY A 234 11.47 6.29 9.28
N PHE A 235 10.19 6.59 9.52
CA PHE A 235 9.59 7.89 9.23
C PHE A 235 10.31 9.02 9.98
N ALA A 236 10.58 8.84 11.28
CA ALA A 236 11.28 9.83 12.08
C ALA A 236 12.70 10.12 11.56
N GLY A 237 13.40 9.09 11.05
CA GLY A 237 14.70 9.25 10.38
C GLY A 237 14.64 10.08 9.09
N LEU A 238 13.46 10.19 8.48
CA LEU A 238 13.15 11.04 7.33
C LEU A 238 12.47 12.37 7.70
N GLY A 239 12.37 12.67 9.01
CA GLY A 239 11.74 13.89 9.52
C GLY A 239 10.22 13.81 9.74
N GLY A 240 9.57 12.70 9.38
CA GLY A 240 8.15 12.47 9.62
C GLY A 240 7.89 12.03 11.06
N ILE A 241 7.39 12.95 11.90
CA ILE A 241 7.19 12.71 13.33
C ILE A 241 5.72 12.97 13.69
N GLY A 242 4.84 12.11 13.17
CA GLY A 242 3.44 12.03 13.55
C GLY A 242 3.22 11.30 14.87
N ARG A 243 2.08 11.57 15.49
CA ARG A 243 1.65 10.96 16.76
C ARG A 243 1.30 9.47 16.61
N HIS A 244 0.94 9.05 15.40
CA HIS A 244 0.46 7.71 15.10
C HIS A 244 1.17 7.13 13.88
N THR A 245 1.44 5.83 13.94
CA THR A 245 1.83 5.03 12.79
C THR A 245 0.86 3.88 12.67
N VAL A 246 0.21 3.76 11.53
CA VAL A 246 -0.73 2.70 11.22
C VAL A 246 -0.15 1.89 10.07
N GLY A 247 -0.30 0.56 10.13
CA GLY A 247 0.11 -0.30 9.05
C GLY A 247 -0.67 -1.59 9.01
N PHE A 248 -0.87 -2.10 7.81
CA PHE A 248 -1.56 -3.35 7.55
C PHE A 248 -0.98 -4.03 6.30
N SER A 249 -1.32 -5.30 6.13
CA SER A 249 -0.92 -6.11 4.99
C SER A 249 -2.08 -6.91 4.43
N PHE A 250 -1.95 -7.32 3.17
CA PHE A 250 -2.88 -8.22 2.50
C PHE A 250 -2.15 -9.08 1.46
N SER A 251 -2.79 -10.17 1.04
CA SER A 251 -2.25 -11.03 0.00
C SER A 251 -2.31 -10.33 -1.37
N GLN A 252 -1.17 -10.24 -2.05
CA GLN A 252 -1.06 -9.68 -3.39
C GLN A 252 -1.92 -10.47 -4.41
N THR A 253 -2.21 -11.74 -4.14
CA THR A 253 -3.11 -12.55 -5.00
C THR A 253 -4.53 -11.98 -5.09
N LEU A 254 -4.95 -11.17 -4.11
CA LEU A 254 -6.25 -10.50 -4.12
C LEU A 254 -6.37 -9.44 -5.23
N LEU A 255 -5.25 -9.00 -5.81
CA LEU A 255 -5.23 -8.08 -6.94
C LEU A 255 -5.50 -8.78 -8.29
N GLY A 256 -5.60 -10.11 -8.30
CA GLY A 256 -6.02 -10.90 -9.46
C GLY A 256 -5.17 -10.63 -10.71
N GLN A 257 -5.81 -10.20 -11.80
CA GLN A 257 -5.14 -9.96 -13.09
C GLN A 257 -4.05 -8.87 -13.05
N PHE A 258 -4.00 -8.05 -11.99
CA PHE A 258 -2.96 -7.04 -11.78
C PHE A 258 -1.73 -7.58 -11.03
N MET A 259 -1.56 -8.90 -10.99
CA MET A 259 -0.40 -9.61 -10.43
C MET A 259 0.85 -9.63 -11.34
N GLN A 260 0.75 -9.11 -12.57
CA GLN A 260 1.93 -8.84 -13.43
C GLN A 260 2.54 -7.50 -13.02
N PRO A 261 3.83 -7.22 -13.30
CA PRO A 261 4.42 -5.95 -12.90
C PRO A 261 3.55 -4.80 -13.41
N ALA A 262 2.93 -4.12 -12.47
CA ALA A 262 1.90 -3.13 -12.74
C ALA A 262 2.26 -1.86 -11.99
N ASN A 263 2.31 -0.78 -12.75
CA ASN A 263 2.41 0.55 -12.18
C ASN A 263 1.07 0.90 -11.55
N ALA A 264 1.13 1.32 -10.30
CA ALA A 264 -0.02 1.73 -9.53
C ALA A 264 0.20 3.15 -9.03
N VAL A 265 -0.85 3.96 -9.09
CA VAL A 265 -0.98 5.14 -8.25
C VAL A 265 -1.78 4.72 -7.03
N ILE A 266 -1.15 4.74 -5.86
CA ILE A 266 -1.78 4.50 -4.56
C ILE A 266 -2.09 5.85 -3.95
N THR A 267 -3.33 6.06 -3.56
CA THR A 267 -3.80 7.32 -2.99
C THR A 267 -4.47 7.08 -1.65
N LEU A 268 -4.18 7.92 -0.67
CA LEU A 268 -4.90 8.00 0.59
C LEU A 268 -5.17 9.48 0.86
N LEU A 269 -6.44 9.82 0.99
CA LEU A 269 -6.88 11.15 1.43
C LEU A 269 -7.65 10.98 2.73
N GLU A 270 -7.62 11.96 3.61
CA GLU A 270 -8.54 12.01 4.75
C GLU A 270 -9.97 12.39 4.29
N GLU A 271 -10.98 12.16 5.13
CA GLU A 271 -12.38 12.33 4.74
C GLU A 271 -12.73 13.77 4.36
N CYS A 272 -12.06 14.74 4.98
CA CYS A 272 -12.23 16.16 4.69
C CYS A 272 -11.36 16.66 3.54
N THR A 273 -10.51 15.82 2.93
CA THR A 273 -9.48 16.26 1.96
C THR A 273 -8.64 17.43 2.46
N ASN A 274 -8.42 17.41 3.77
CA ASN A 274 -7.62 18.31 4.60
C ASN A 274 -6.16 17.89 4.68
N ASP A 275 -5.85 16.68 4.21
CA ASP A 275 -4.53 16.21 3.85
C ASP A 275 -4.63 15.00 2.90
N GLY A 276 -3.53 14.63 2.26
CA GLY A 276 -3.51 13.51 1.31
C GLY A 276 -2.15 13.14 0.76
N MET A 277 -1.92 11.84 0.64
CA MET A 277 -0.68 11.28 0.09
C MET A 277 -0.92 10.43 -1.15
N MET A 278 0.08 10.43 -2.02
CA MET A 278 0.18 9.55 -3.18
C MET A 278 1.51 8.80 -3.18
N LEU A 279 1.49 7.58 -3.70
CA LEU A 279 2.68 6.78 -3.96
C LEU A 279 2.56 6.17 -5.35
N GLN A 280 3.60 6.35 -6.17
CA GLN A 280 3.72 5.67 -7.46
C GLN A 280 4.63 4.46 -7.28
N ALA A 281 4.08 3.27 -7.48
CA ALA A 281 4.81 2.01 -7.29
C ALA A 281 4.69 1.09 -8.49
N THR A 282 5.73 0.30 -8.74
CA THR A 282 5.66 -0.90 -9.57
C THR A 282 5.63 -2.11 -8.64
N LEU A 283 4.54 -2.87 -8.67
CA LEU A 283 4.45 -4.12 -7.90
C LEU A 283 5.31 -5.20 -8.56
N PRO A 284 6.04 -6.03 -7.80
CA PRO A 284 6.78 -7.16 -8.36
C PRO A 284 5.81 -8.24 -8.83
N SER A 285 6.20 -9.04 -9.81
CA SER A 285 5.47 -10.29 -10.11
C SER A 285 5.60 -11.26 -8.95
N ILE A 286 4.51 -11.89 -8.55
CA ILE A 286 4.59 -13.09 -7.69
C ILE A 286 5.15 -14.22 -8.58
N PRO A 287 6.25 -14.88 -8.19
CA PRO A 287 6.68 -16.09 -8.89
C PRO A 287 5.49 -17.07 -8.95
N PRO A 288 5.24 -17.77 -10.07
CA PRO A 288 4.25 -18.84 -10.07
C PRO A 288 4.61 -19.81 -8.94
N ALA A 289 3.59 -20.26 -8.19
CA ALA A 289 3.80 -21.30 -7.19
C ALA A 289 4.57 -22.45 -7.86
N GLU A 290 5.67 -22.88 -7.26
CA GLU A 290 6.46 -23.98 -7.81
C GLU A 290 5.54 -25.19 -7.92
N GLU A 291 5.13 -25.53 -9.15
CA GLU A 291 4.49 -26.81 -9.45
C GLU A 291 5.45 -27.89 -8.95
N PRO A 292 5.00 -28.87 -8.14
CA PRO A 292 5.87 -29.92 -7.66
C PRO A 292 6.46 -30.65 -8.87
N VAL A 293 7.73 -30.36 -9.18
CA VAL A 293 8.48 -31.07 -10.21
C VAL A 293 8.51 -32.53 -9.76
N PRO A 294 7.95 -33.49 -10.52
CA PRO A 294 8.04 -34.89 -10.16
C PRO A 294 9.51 -35.25 -10.01
N GLU A 295 9.94 -35.60 -8.79
CA GLU A 295 11.35 -35.88 -8.55
C GLU A 295 11.85 -36.96 -9.53
N PRO A 296 13.10 -36.85 -10.03
CA PRO A 296 13.66 -37.76 -11.03
C PRO A 296 13.61 -39.25 -10.65
N ILE A 297 13.45 -39.56 -9.37
CA ILE A 297 13.30 -40.93 -8.86
C ILE A 297 12.06 -41.66 -9.40
N THR A 298 11.02 -40.94 -9.83
CA THR A 298 9.83 -41.54 -10.45
C THR A 298 10.07 -41.99 -11.90
N MET A 299 11.00 -41.35 -12.63
CA MET A 299 11.36 -41.74 -14.00
C MET A 299 12.46 -42.81 -14.05
N ILE A 300 13.38 -42.80 -13.10
CA ILE A 300 14.41 -43.86 -12.99
C ILE A 300 13.76 -45.22 -12.67
N GLY A 301 12.69 -45.24 -11.87
CA GLY A 301 11.93 -46.45 -11.58
C GLY A 301 11.29 -47.12 -12.82
N MET A 302 10.77 -46.32 -13.75
CA MET A 302 10.20 -46.85 -15.01
C MET A 302 11.26 -47.28 -16.02
N ALA A 303 12.41 -46.61 -16.08
CA ALA A 303 13.52 -47.01 -16.96
C ALA A 303 14.20 -48.31 -16.49
N LEU A 304 14.33 -48.53 -15.18
CA LEU A 304 14.91 -49.75 -14.62
C LEU A 304 13.96 -50.96 -14.66
N GLY A 305 12.64 -50.73 -14.54
CA GLY A 305 11.63 -51.78 -14.70
C GLY A 305 11.58 -52.36 -16.13
N GLY A 306 11.83 -51.53 -17.15
CA GLY A 306 11.89 -51.96 -18.56
C GLY A 306 13.09 -52.85 -18.89
N LEU A 307 14.25 -52.61 -18.27
CA LEU A 307 15.47 -53.40 -18.49
C LEU A 307 15.40 -54.81 -17.84
N GLY A 308 14.67 -54.96 -16.74
CA GLY A 308 14.46 -56.26 -16.09
C GLY A 308 13.66 -57.26 -16.95
N LEU A 309 12.64 -56.77 -17.68
CA LEU A 309 11.80 -57.60 -18.54
C LEU A 309 12.51 -58.09 -19.81
N ILE A 310 13.47 -57.32 -20.32
CA ILE A 310 14.26 -57.71 -21.50
C ILE A 310 15.27 -58.82 -21.14
N LYS A 311 15.88 -58.76 -19.95
CA LYS A 311 16.82 -59.79 -19.47
C LYS A 311 16.10 -61.12 -19.15
N GLY A 312 14.87 -61.06 -18.61
CA GLY A 312 14.03 -62.24 -18.37
C GLY A 312 13.66 -63.01 -19.63
N LYS A 313 13.30 -62.31 -20.72
CA LYS A 313 12.95 -62.93 -22.02
C LYS A 313 14.17 -63.54 -22.74
N MET A 314 15.37 -62.98 -22.56
CA MET A 314 16.59 -63.52 -23.18
C MET A 314 17.06 -64.82 -22.53
N ASN A 315 16.92 -64.95 -21.20
CA ASN A 315 17.30 -66.18 -20.49
C ASN A 315 16.35 -67.36 -20.79
N GLN A 316 15.05 -67.11 -20.97
CA GLN A 316 14.10 -68.15 -21.38
C GLN A 316 14.38 -68.68 -22.81
N ARG A 317 14.80 -67.81 -23.74
CA ARG A 317 15.18 -68.23 -25.10
C ARG A 317 16.50 -69.01 -25.17
N ARG A 318 17.41 -68.78 -24.21
CA ARG A 318 18.68 -69.52 -24.11
C ARG A 318 18.47 -70.92 -23.51
N ALA A 319 17.60 -71.06 -22.51
CA ALA A 319 17.24 -72.36 -21.93
C ALA A 319 16.51 -73.28 -22.93
N ALA A 320 15.63 -72.72 -23.76
CA ALA A 320 14.89 -73.50 -24.77
C ALA A 320 15.77 -74.01 -25.94
N ARG A 321 16.96 -73.44 -26.17
CA ARG A 321 17.91 -73.91 -27.20
C ARG A 321 18.83 -75.04 -26.74
N VAL A 322 19.02 -75.22 -25.44
CA VAL A 322 19.88 -76.29 -24.89
C VAL A 322 19.15 -77.62 -24.83
N ASN A 323 17.81 -77.62 -24.71
CA ASN A 323 16.99 -78.83 -24.65
C ASN A 323 16.52 -79.36 -26.04
N ALA A 324 17.11 -78.88 -27.13
CA ALA A 324 16.74 -79.27 -28.51
C ALA A 324 17.85 -80.06 -29.23
N ILE A 325 18.86 -80.52 -28.49
CA ILE A 325 19.89 -81.44 -28.97
C ILE A 325 19.93 -82.60 -27.98
N ASP A 326 18.94 -83.49 -28.09
CA ASP A 326 18.95 -84.92 -27.74
C ASP A 326 17.78 -85.58 -28.46
#